data_AF-A0A1H9JUU2-F1
#
_entry.id   AF-A0A1H9JUU2-F1
#
_cell.length_a   1.000
_cell.length_b   1.000
_cell.length_c   1.000
_cell.angle_alpha   90.00
_cell.angle_beta   90.00
_cell.angle_gamma   90.00
#
_symmetry.space_group_name_H-M   'P 1'
#
loop_
_entity.id
_entity.type
_entity.pdbx_description
1 polymer ?
#
loop_
_entity_poly.entity_id
_entity_poly.type
_entity_poly.pdbx_seq_one_letter_code
_entity_poly.pdbx_strand_id
1 'polypeptide(L)' 'MPTDLQTLQGEVIALRCCLAALLSSLPPDIQRQTWPAFERLTELMRDQLSPAGAAALDRAATSLGAFKG' A
#
# COMPACT_ATOMS: atom_id res chain seq x y z
N MET A 1 7.79 -4.09 -24.39
CA MET A 1 8.88 -3.92 -23.43
C MET A 1 8.47 -4.66 -22.17
N PRO A 2 9.01 -5.85 -21.87
CA PRO A 2 8.71 -6.52 -20.62
C PRO A 2 9.30 -5.67 -19.50
N THR A 3 8.46 -5.12 -18.63
CA THR A 3 8.93 -4.39 -17.45
C THR A 3 9.75 -5.35 -16.61
N ASP A 4 11.03 -5.05 -16.43
CA ASP A 4 11.96 -5.89 -15.69
C ASP A 4 11.43 -6.05 -14.25
N LEU A 5 11.35 -7.29 -13.77
CA LEU A 5 10.76 -7.60 -12.46
C LEU A 5 11.46 -6.80 -11.34
N GLN A 6 12.75 -6.54 -11.52
CA GLN A 6 13.56 -5.74 -10.60
C GLN A 6 13.15 -4.27 -10.58
N THR A 7 12.83 -3.69 -11.75
CA THR A 7 12.32 -2.32 -11.87
C THR A 7 10.97 -2.18 -11.17
N LEU A 8 10.06 -3.13 -11.40
CA LEU A 8 8.74 -3.15 -10.74
C LEU A 8 8.88 -3.30 -9.22
N GLN A 9 9.81 -4.14 -8.75
CA GLN A 9 10.10 -4.27 -7.31
C GLN A 9 10.62 -2.96 -6.72
N GLY A 10 11.53 -2.26 -7.43
CA GLY A 10 12.03 -0.95 -7.03
C GLY A 10 10.94 0.10 -6.93
N GLU A 11 10.05 0.17 -7.92
CA GLU A 11 8.91 1.09 -7.94
C GLU A 11 7.93 0.82 -6.78
N VAL A 12 7.64 -0.46 -6.49
CA VAL A 12 6.78 -0.85 -5.37
C VAL A 12 7.40 -0.46 -4.02
N ILE A 13 8.72 -0.62 -3.85
CA ILE A 13 9.42 -0.19 -2.63
C ILE A 13 9.36 1.34 -2.49
N ALA A 14 9.64 2.09 -3.55
CA ALA A 14 9.58 3.54 -3.54
C ALA A 14 8.18 4.06 -3.18
N LEU A 15 7.14 3.44 -3.74
CA LEU A 15 5.75 3.78 -3.43
C LEU A 15 5.41 3.51 -1.96
N ARG A 16 5.87 2.39 -1.39
CA ARG A 16 5.70 2.06 0.03
C ARG A 16 6.38 3.09 0.94
N CYS A 17 7.61 3.48 0.62
CA CYS A 17 8.33 4.51 1.37
C CYS A 17 7.61 5.87 1.31
N CYS A 18 7.09 6.26 0.14
CA CYS A 18 6.31 7.48 -0.03
C CYS A 18 5.03 7.46 0.81
N LEU A 19 4.27 6.36 0.78
CA LEU A 19 3.07 6.20 1.60
C LEU A 19 3.37 6.26 3.10
N ALA A 20 4.46 5.62 3.55
CA ALA A 20 4.88 5.68 4.95
C ALA A 20 5.26 7.11 5.38
N ALA A 21 5.98 7.85 4.53
CA ALA A 21 6.35 9.25 4.78
C ALA A 21 5.13 10.18 4.80
N LEU A 22 4.16 9.95 3.92
CA LEU A 22 2.89 10.68 3.92
C LEU A 22 2.11 10.41 5.20
N LEU A 23 1.94 9.14 5.58
CA LEU A 23 1.25 8.77 6.81
C LEU A 23 1.93 9.38 8.03
N SER A 24 3.27 9.34 8.13
CA SER A 24 4.00 9.94 9.27
C SER A 24 3.95 11.46 9.32
N SER A 25 3.66 12.13 8.20
CA SER A 25 3.46 13.58 8.12
C SER A 25 2.05 14.03 8.49
N LEU A 26 1.07 13.11 8.54
CA LEU A 26 -0.31 13.43 8.85
C LEU A 26 -0.51 13.58 10.37
N PRO A 27 -1.38 14.52 10.82
CA PRO A 27 -1.82 14.60 12.20
C PRO A 27 -2.43 13.27 12.68
N PRO A 28 -2.27 12.89 13.97
CA PRO A 28 -2.73 11.60 14.50
C PRO A 28 -4.22 11.32 14.32
N ASP A 29 -5.07 12.36 14.38
CA ASP A 29 -6.51 12.22 14.16
C ASP A 29 -6.85 11.93 12.70
N ILE A 30 -6.05 12.47 11.76
CA ILE A 30 -6.19 12.19 10.33
C ILE A 30 -5.66 10.78 10.01
N GLN A 31 -4.55 10.35 10.64
CA GLN A 31 -4.04 8.98 10.48
C GLN A 31 -5.11 7.94 10.87
N ARG A 32 -5.79 8.13 12.02
CA ARG A 32 -6.86 7.23 12.48
C ARG A 32 -8.05 7.18 11.52
N GLN A 33 -8.39 8.29 10.86
CA GLN A 33 -9.48 8.35 9.88
C GLN A 33 -9.09 7.84 8.49
N THR A 34 -7.80 7.88 8.16
CA THR A 34 -7.28 7.46 6.84
C THR A 34 -7.23 5.95 6.72
N TRP A 35 -7.03 5.24 7.83
CA TRP A 35 -6.89 3.78 7.82
C TRP A 35 -8.15 3.04 7.31
N PRO A 36 -9.38 3.35 7.78
CA PRO A 36 -10.61 2.76 7.22
C PRO A 36 -10.79 3.06 5.73
N ALA A 37 -10.40 4.26 5.28
CA ALA A 37 -10.44 4.61 3.87
C ALA A 37 -9.43 3.81 3.04
N PHE A 38 -8.23 3.59 3.59
CA PHE A 38 -7.20 2.73 2.99
C PHE A 38 -7.66 1.27 2.87
N GLU A 39 -8.26 0.69 3.93
CA GLU A 39 -8.82 -0.66 3.92
C GLU A 39 -9.90 -0.81 2.84
N ARG A 40 -10.84 0.14 2.77
CA ARG A 40 -11.90 0.13 1.75
C ARG A 40 -11.36 0.22 0.32
N LEU A 41 -10.34 1.05 0.08
CA LEU A 41 -9.71 1.16 -1.24
C LEU A 41 -8.93 -0.10 -1.60
N THR A 42 -8.24 -0.72 -0.64
CA THR A 42 -7.51 -1.98 -0.89
C THR A 42 -8.45 -3.13 -1.21
N GLU A 43 -9.60 -3.23 -0.55
CA GLU A 43 -10.65 -4.20 -0.91
C GLU A 43 -11.17 -3.99 -2.34
N LEU A 44 -11.51 -2.75 -2.72
CA LEU A 44 -11.99 -2.44 -4.06
C LEU A 44 -10.94 -2.72 -5.16
N MET A 45 -9.66 -2.54 -4.84
CA MET A 45 -8.58 -2.84 -5.77
C MET A 45 -8.31 -4.34 -5.89
N ARG A 46 -8.54 -5.12 -4.83
CA ARG A 46 -8.29 -6.57 -4.82
C ARG A 46 -9.07 -7.29 -5.93
N ASP A 47 -10.33 -6.90 -6.15
CA ASP A 47 -11.20 -7.50 -7.17
C ASP A 47 -10.78 -7.18 -8.62
N GLN A 48 -9.93 -6.17 -8.81
CA GLN A 48 -9.43 -5.76 -10.13
C GLN A 48 -8.04 -6.32 -10.45
N LEU A 49 -7.40 -7.01 -9.51
CA LEU A 49 -6.05 -7.53 -9.65
C LEU A 49 -6.06 -9.01 -9.99
N SER A 50 -5.03 -9.45 -10.72
CA SER A 50 -4.75 -10.88 -10.85
C SER A 50 -4.43 -11.49 -9.48
N PRO A 51 -4.56 -12.82 -9.29
CA PRO A 51 -4.26 -13.46 -8.01
C PRO A 51 -2.87 -13.13 -7.45
N ALA A 52 -1.87 -13.00 -8.32
CA ALA A 52 -0.52 -12.60 -7.93
C ALA A 52 -0.44 -11.13 -7.48
N GLY A 53 -1.20 -10.23 -8.14
CA GLY A 53 -1.31 -8.83 -7.76
C GLY A 53 -2.04 -8.64 -6.42
N ALA A 54 -3.14 -9.38 -6.20
CA ALA A 54 -3.87 -9.39 -4.93
C ALA A 54 -2.97 -9.83 -3.77
N ALA A 55 -2.20 -10.91 -3.95
CA ALA A 55 -1.25 -11.38 -2.94
C ALA A 55 -0.08 -10.40 -2.66
N ALA A 56 0.28 -9.57 -3.65
CA ALA A 56 1.28 -8.51 -3.46
C ALA A 56 0.69 -7.31 -2.72
N LEU A 57 -0.57 -6.95 -3.02
CA LEU A 57 -1.33 -5.91 -2.34
C LEU A 57 -1.54 -6.25 -0.86
N ASP A 58 -1.92 -7.48 -0.54
CA ASP A 58 -2.12 -7.94 0.85
C ASP A 58 -0.84 -7.87 1.67
N ARG A 59 0.30 -8.24 1.07
CA ARG A 59 1.62 -8.10 1.71
C ARG A 59 1.99 -6.63 1.93
N ALA A 60 1.65 -5.74 0.99
CA ALA A 60 1.88 -4.30 1.14
C ALA A 60 1.02 -3.71 2.25
N ALA A 61 -0.29 -4.02 2.25
CA ALA A 61 -1.24 -3.55 3.24
C ALA A 61 -0.88 -4.03 4.65
N THR A 62 -0.48 -5.30 4.80
CA THR A 62 0.00 -5.85 6.08
C THR A 62 1.25 -5.11 6.59
N SER A 63 2.22 -4.84 5.70
CA SER A 63 3.43 -4.11 6.06
C SER A 63 3.15 -2.66 6.46
N LEU A 64 2.17 -2.01 5.82
CA LEU A 64 1.72 -0.66 6.16
C LEU A 64 0.91 -0.65 7.46
N GLY A 65 0.19 -1.73 7.76
CA GLY A 65 -0.58 -1.91 9.00
C GLY A 65 0.27 -1.90 10.25
N ALA A 66 1.56 -2.21 10.15
CA ALA A 66 2.51 -2.06 11.26
C ALA A 66 2.69 -0.60 11.71
N PHE A 67 2.29 0.38 10.88
CA PHE A 67 2.32 1.81 11.19
C PHE A 67 0.96 2.35 11.65
N LYS A 68 -0.07 1.50 11.74
CA LYS A 68 -1.35 1.80 12.37
C LYS A 68 -1.10 1.87 13.88
N GLY A 69 -0.64 3.02 14.36
CA GLY A 69 -0.37 3.29 15.77
C GLY A 69 -1.57 3.02 16.67
#